data_AF-A0A956XRU3-F1
#
_entry.id   AF-A0A956XRU3-F1
#
_cell.length_a   1.000
_cell.length_b   1.000
_cell.length_c   1.000
_cell.angle_alpha   90.00
_cell.angle_beta   90.00
_cell.angle_gamma   90.00
#
_symmetry.space_group_name_H-M   'P 1'
#
loop_
_entity.id
_entity.type
_entity.pdbx_description
1 polymer ?
#
loop_
_entity_poly.entity_id
_entity_poly.type
_entity_poly.pdbx_seq_one_letter_code
_entity_poly.pdbx_strand_id
1 'polypeptide(L)'
;AVNRQIVTELRQHGIYAVGLTDTVPVQGTRKDAIRAVVNGRIRVVRDDYSGSIDSVNASCIWEALTVGRVAVVPPLADSADGLLNIDGDRAAAAVAAELGASDLVILSNVPGLMRDHTDASTVIGEVQGNQIERVMDYAQGRMKRKVLGAQEALTGGVERVIIGDGRTSNPVTNALNGSGTVFRA
;
A
#
# COMPACT_ATOMS: atom_id res chain seq x y z
N ALA A 1 10.18 -11.09 9.59
CA ALA A 1 9.27 -12.15 10.09
C ALA A 1 8.06 -12.34 9.16
N VAL A 2 7.23 -11.30 8.93
CA VAL A 2 5.99 -11.39 8.12
C VAL A 2 6.22 -11.73 6.64
N ASN A 3 7.15 -11.06 5.94
CA ASN A 3 7.41 -11.33 4.53
C ASN A 3 7.73 -12.83 4.28
N ARG A 4 8.59 -13.40 5.11
CA ARG A 4 8.94 -14.83 5.07
C ARG A 4 7.74 -15.73 5.36
N GLN A 5 6.87 -15.36 6.30
CA GLN A 5 5.63 -16.10 6.59
C GLN A 5 4.72 -16.14 5.36
N ILE A 6 4.48 -14.98 4.72
CA ILE A 6 3.67 -14.90 3.49
C ILE A 6 4.25 -15.79 2.38
N VAL A 7 5.57 -15.72 2.16
CA VAL A 7 6.25 -16.58 1.17
C VAL A 7 6.05 -18.06 1.49
N THR A 8 6.18 -18.46 2.75
CA THR A 8 5.97 -19.85 3.18
C THR A 8 4.53 -20.30 2.95
N GLU A 9 3.54 -19.50 3.35
CA GLU A 9 2.11 -19.81 3.16
C GLU A 9 1.75 -19.96 1.67
N LEU A 10 2.23 -19.05 0.83
CA LEU A 10 2.04 -19.14 -0.63
C LEU A 10 2.62 -20.46 -1.19
N ARG A 11 3.84 -20.82 -0.78
CA ARG A 11 4.49 -22.05 -1.22
C ARG A 11 3.78 -23.31 -0.76
N GLN A 12 3.21 -23.31 0.45
CA GLN A 12 2.39 -24.43 0.94
C GLN A 12 1.14 -24.67 0.08
N HIS A 13 0.66 -23.63 -0.61
CA HIS A 13 -0.45 -23.71 -1.56
C HIS A 13 0.01 -23.93 -3.02
N GLY A 14 1.27 -24.32 -3.24
CA GLY A 14 1.81 -24.58 -4.58
C GLY A 14 2.13 -23.32 -5.39
N ILE A 15 2.11 -22.14 -4.76
CA ILE A 15 2.44 -20.87 -5.42
C ILE A 15 3.95 -20.63 -5.31
N TYR A 16 4.61 -20.46 -6.45
CA TYR A 16 6.03 -20.19 -6.51
C TYR A 16 6.30 -18.73 -6.12
N ALA A 17 6.50 -18.46 -4.84
CA ALA A 17 6.76 -17.11 -4.31
C ALA A 17 8.23 -16.87 -3.93
N VAL A 18 8.69 -15.62 -4.04
CA VAL A 18 10.01 -15.14 -3.59
C VAL A 18 9.86 -13.85 -2.79
N GLY A 19 10.54 -13.76 -1.65
CA GLY A 19 10.58 -12.54 -0.83
C GLY A 19 11.73 -11.63 -1.27
N LEU A 20 11.44 -10.36 -1.54
CA LEU A 20 12.44 -9.37 -1.95
C LEU A 20 12.97 -8.59 -0.74
N THR A 21 13.59 -9.30 0.21
CA THR A 21 14.16 -8.69 1.43
C THR A 21 15.61 -8.25 1.28
N ASP A 22 16.36 -8.89 0.38
CA ASP A 22 17.78 -8.61 0.15
C ASP A 22 17.99 -7.64 -1.03
N THR A 23 16.98 -7.52 -1.89
CA THR A 23 16.94 -6.62 -3.06
C THR A 23 15.65 -5.79 -2.99
N VAL A 24 15.62 -4.81 -2.09
CA VAL A 24 14.44 -3.96 -1.88
C VAL A 24 14.24 -3.06 -3.10
N PRO A 25 13.08 -3.14 -3.80
CA PRO A 25 12.87 -2.40 -5.05
C PRO A 25 12.62 -0.91 -4.84
N VAL A 26 12.17 -0.51 -3.65
CA VAL A 26 11.84 0.89 -3.35
C VAL A 26 13.08 1.63 -2.87
N GLN A 27 13.35 2.80 -3.41
CA GLN A 27 14.41 3.71 -2.99
C GLN A 27 13.79 4.86 -2.18
N GLY A 28 14.49 5.34 -1.17
CA GLY A 28 13.95 6.38 -0.30
C GLY A 28 15.01 7.18 0.43
N THR A 29 14.60 8.36 0.92
CA THR A 29 15.42 9.24 1.73
C THR A 29 14.91 9.22 3.18
N ARG A 30 15.84 9.17 4.13
CA ARG A 30 15.50 9.22 5.56
C ARG A 30 14.89 10.59 5.88
N LYS A 31 13.76 10.59 6.59
CA LYS A 31 13.18 11.84 7.07
C LYS A 31 14.04 12.40 8.19
N ASP A 32 14.40 13.67 8.08
CA ASP A 32 15.00 14.41 9.18
C ASP A 32 14.13 14.29 10.43
N ALA A 33 14.79 14.17 11.58
CA ALA A 33 14.13 13.87 12.85
C ALA A 33 12.92 14.80 13.08
N ILE A 34 11.73 14.19 13.16
CA ILE A 34 10.49 14.93 13.33
C ILE A 34 10.52 15.56 14.73
N ARG A 35 10.42 16.89 14.76
CA ARG A 35 10.18 17.66 15.99
C ARG A 35 8.73 17.44 16.39
N ALA A 36 8.47 16.46 17.26
CA ALA A 36 7.14 16.21 17.79
C ALA A 36 6.94 16.97 19.11
N VAL A 37 5.81 17.64 19.27
CA VAL A 37 5.42 18.23 20.56
C VAL A 37 4.80 17.13 21.41
N VAL A 38 5.54 16.64 22.40
CA VAL A 38 5.04 15.66 23.39
C VAL A 38 4.88 16.40 24.70
N ASN A 39 3.65 16.51 25.20
CA ASN A 39 3.32 17.23 26.45
C ASN A 39 3.79 18.70 26.45
N GLY A 40 3.57 19.42 25.34
CA GLY A 40 3.95 20.83 25.22
C GLY A 40 5.46 21.10 25.06
N ARG A 41 6.30 20.06 24.98
CA ARG A 41 7.74 20.17 24.75
C ARG A 41 8.12 19.58 23.39
N ILE A 42 8.91 20.32 22.62
CA ILE A 42 9.50 19.82 21.37
C ILE A 42 10.49 18.72 21.73
N ARG A 43 10.17 17.48 21.35
CA ARG A 43 11.09 16.34 21.37
C ARG A 43 11.50 16.02 19.95
N VAL A 44 12.81 15.89 19.74
CA VAL A 44 13.37 15.33 18.51
C VAL A 44 13.19 13.82 18.60
N VAL A 45 12.27 13.25 17.81
CA VAL A 45 12.12 11.79 17.71
C VAL A 45 13.21 11.31 16.77
N ARG A 46 14.27 10.69 17.32
CA ARG A 46 15.46 10.25 16.58
C ARG A 46 15.38 8.82 16.01
N ASP A 47 14.39 8.03 16.45
CA ASP A 47 14.44 6.56 16.32
C ASP A 47 13.53 5.95 15.26
N ASP A 48 12.77 6.74 14.53
CA ASP A 48 11.97 6.17 13.46
C ASP A 48 12.88 6.11 12.23
N TYR A 49 13.52 4.95 11.97
CA TYR A 49 14.10 4.61 10.65
C TYR A 49 12.95 4.60 9.64
N SER A 50 12.46 5.79 9.31
CA SER A 50 11.27 6.05 8.51
C SER A 50 11.65 6.99 7.37
N GLY A 51 11.24 6.64 6.16
CA GLY A 51 11.64 7.33 4.94
C GLY A 51 10.50 7.98 4.16
N SER A 52 10.88 8.75 3.13
CA SER A 52 10.07 8.97 1.93
C SER A 52 10.29 7.83 0.94
N ILE A 53 9.41 7.76 -0.06
CA ILE A 53 9.63 6.97 -1.28
C ILE A 53 10.09 7.98 -2.32
N ASP A 54 11.22 7.72 -2.95
CA ASP A 54 11.81 8.61 -3.95
C ASP A 54 11.64 8.02 -5.35
N SER A 55 11.86 6.71 -5.50
CA SER A 55 11.68 5.98 -6.76
C SER A 55 11.49 4.47 -6.52
N VAL A 56 11.08 3.73 -7.56
CA VAL A 56 11.05 2.26 -7.54
C VAL A 56 11.91 1.74 -8.68
N ASN A 57 12.83 0.82 -8.39
CA ASN A 57 13.51 0.01 -9.39
C ASN A 57 12.83 -1.36 -9.43
N ALA A 58 11.92 -1.56 -10.39
CA ALA A 58 11.13 -2.78 -10.50
C ALA A 58 11.88 -3.97 -11.14
N SER A 59 13.17 -3.85 -11.46
CA SER A 59 13.91 -4.91 -12.17
C SER A 59 13.83 -6.27 -11.46
N CYS A 60 14.06 -6.30 -10.15
CA CYS A 60 13.98 -7.55 -9.37
C CYS A 60 12.54 -8.11 -9.26
N ILE A 61 11.52 -7.25 -9.37
CA ILE A 61 10.12 -7.67 -9.44
C ILE A 61 9.87 -8.33 -10.80
N TRP A 62 10.28 -7.69 -11.90
CA TRP A 62 10.14 -8.23 -13.25
C TRP A 62 10.89 -9.54 -13.46
N GLU A 63 12.09 -9.68 -12.91
CA GLU A 63 12.85 -10.94 -12.93
C GLU A 63 12.07 -12.10 -12.27
N ALA A 64 11.39 -11.84 -11.15
CA ALA A 64 10.55 -12.85 -10.52
C ALA A 64 9.31 -13.17 -11.38
N LEU A 65 8.61 -12.15 -11.86
CA LEU A 65 7.39 -12.31 -12.65
C LEU A 65 7.63 -13.03 -13.98
N THR A 66 8.72 -12.73 -14.68
CA THR A 66 9.05 -13.32 -16.00
C THR A 66 9.30 -14.82 -15.95
N VAL A 67 9.71 -15.37 -14.80
CA VAL A 67 9.85 -16.82 -14.57
C VAL A 67 8.63 -17.43 -13.86
N GLY A 68 7.49 -16.72 -13.85
CA GLY A 68 6.22 -17.20 -13.30
C GLY A 68 6.16 -17.22 -11.77
N ARG A 69 6.94 -16.38 -11.08
CA ARG A 69 6.94 -16.30 -9.61
C ARG A 69 6.15 -15.10 -9.09
N VAL A 70 5.58 -15.24 -7.90
CA VAL A 70 4.99 -14.15 -7.13
C VAL A 70 6.09 -13.44 -6.33
N ALA A 71 6.27 -12.13 -6.55
CA ALA A 71 7.18 -11.30 -5.76
C ALA A 71 6.48 -10.79 -4.50
N VAL A 72 7.07 -11.06 -3.33
CA VAL A 72 6.58 -10.55 -2.03
C VAL A 72 7.50 -9.43 -1.57
N VAL A 73 7.04 -8.19 -1.70
CA VAL A 73 7.81 -6.97 -1.41
C VAL A 73 7.53 -6.49 0.02
N PRO A 74 8.53 -6.28 0.88
CA PRO A 74 8.33 -5.67 2.19
C PRO A 74 8.13 -4.14 2.05
N PRO A 75 7.41 -3.48 2.98
CA PRO A 75 7.26 -2.02 3.00
C PRO A 75 8.53 -1.35 3.55
N LEU A 76 9.64 -1.57 2.84
CA LEU A 76 10.95 -1.01 3.14
C LEU A 76 11.43 -0.21 1.93
N ALA A 77 12.20 0.83 2.19
CA ALA A 77 12.97 1.53 1.17
C ALA A 77 14.47 1.36 1.44
N ASP A 78 15.24 1.15 0.38
CA ASP A 78 16.69 1.22 0.42
C ASP A 78 17.17 2.68 0.40
N SER A 79 18.22 2.99 1.17
CA SER A 79 18.74 4.34 1.32
C SER A 79 20.22 4.33 1.71
N ALA A 80 20.86 5.50 1.60
CA ALA A 80 22.25 5.68 2.04
C ALA A 80 22.44 5.40 3.55
N ASP A 81 21.39 5.52 4.36
CA ASP A 81 21.40 5.25 5.80
C ASP A 81 21.01 3.80 6.14
N GLY A 82 20.84 2.94 5.13
CA GLY A 82 20.32 1.58 5.25
C GLY A 82 18.81 1.49 5.02
N LEU A 83 18.20 0.37 5.42
CA LEU A 83 16.78 0.12 5.17
C LEU A 83 15.88 1.00 6.04
N LEU A 84 14.92 1.67 5.39
CA LEU A 84 13.93 2.53 6.02
C LEU A 84 12.55 1.88 6.01
N ASN A 85 11.81 1.98 7.10
CA ASN A 85 10.39 1.68 7.11
C ASN A 85 9.62 2.76 6.34
N ILE A 86 8.70 2.33 5.49
CA ILE A 86 7.84 3.23 4.73
C ILE A 86 6.38 2.85 4.92
N ASP A 87 5.50 3.77 4.55
CA ASP A 87 4.07 3.51 4.55
C ASP A 87 3.74 2.45 3.49
N GLY A 88 3.18 1.31 3.91
CA GLY A 88 2.91 0.18 3.02
C GLY A 88 1.86 0.48 1.94
N ASP A 89 0.88 1.35 2.22
CA ASP A 89 -0.13 1.73 1.24
C ASP A 89 0.51 2.58 0.12
N ARG A 90 1.40 3.51 0.49
CA ARG A 90 2.18 4.30 -0.47
C ARG A 90 3.24 3.48 -1.21
N ALA A 91 3.86 2.50 -0.53
CA ALA A 91 4.80 1.58 -1.16
C ALA A 91 4.11 0.75 -2.25
N ALA A 92 2.93 0.21 -1.95
CA ALA A 92 2.12 -0.52 -2.92
C ALA A 92 1.69 0.36 -4.10
N ALA A 93 1.29 1.62 -3.84
CA ALA A 93 0.96 2.59 -4.87
C ALA A 93 2.13 2.89 -5.81
N ALA A 94 3.31 3.17 -5.26
CA ALA A 94 4.51 3.45 -6.04
C ALA A 94 4.95 2.24 -6.88
N VAL A 95 4.92 1.04 -6.30
CA VAL A 95 5.25 -0.19 -7.03
C VAL A 95 4.22 -0.48 -8.14
N ALA A 96 2.93 -0.31 -7.87
CA ALA A 96 1.88 -0.52 -8.87
C ALA A 96 2.02 0.45 -10.05
N ALA A 97 2.31 1.73 -9.77
CA ALA A 97 2.57 2.74 -10.80
C ALA A 97 3.81 2.39 -11.63
N GLU A 98 4.93 2.03 -11.01
CA GLU A 98 6.16 1.65 -11.71
C GLU A 98 5.99 0.41 -12.59
N LEU A 99 5.17 -0.56 -12.15
CA LEU A 99 4.87 -1.76 -12.92
C LEU A 99 3.86 -1.52 -14.06
N GLY A 100 3.19 -0.36 -14.10
CA GLY A 100 2.07 -0.11 -15.00
C GLY A 100 0.90 -1.07 -14.76
N ALA A 101 0.60 -1.35 -13.49
CA ALA A 101 -0.46 -2.28 -13.11
C ALA A 101 -1.85 -1.75 -13.50
N SER A 102 -2.72 -2.63 -14.03
CA SER A 102 -4.13 -2.30 -14.27
C SER A 102 -4.88 -2.07 -12.96
N ASP A 103 -4.54 -2.86 -11.93
CA ASP A 103 -5.26 -2.94 -10.68
C ASP A 103 -4.31 -2.89 -9.48
N LEU A 104 -4.64 -2.05 -8.49
CA LEU A 104 -4.08 -2.10 -7.15
C LEU A 104 -5.18 -2.47 -6.14
N VAL A 105 -4.99 -3.57 -5.41
CA VAL A 105 -5.90 -3.99 -4.33
C VAL A 105 -5.26 -3.74 -2.98
N ILE A 106 -5.93 -2.94 -2.13
CA ILE A 106 -5.55 -2.66 -0.74
C ILE A 106 -6.55 -3.35 0.18
N LEU A 107 -6.11 -4.40 0.86
CA LEU A 107 -6.94 -5.11 1.84
C LEU A 107 -6.91 -4.40 3.20
N SER A 108 -8.09 -4.14 3.73
CA SER A 108 -8.32 -3.45 4.99
C SER A 108 -9.07 -4.33 5.99
N ASN A 109 -9.16 -3.89 7.25
CA ASN A 109 -9.98 -4.53 8.28
C ASN A 109 -11.41 -3.95 8.35
N VAL A 110 -11.83 -3.23 7.33
CA VAL A 110 -13.16 -2.62 7.14
C VAL A 110 -13.60 -2.85 5.69
N PRO A 111 -14.90 -2.82 5.39
CA PRO A 111 -15.41 -3.22 4.08
C PRO A 111 -15.02 -2.30 2.92
N GLY A 112 -14.65 -1.05 3.21
CA GLY A 112 -14.25 -0.04 2.23
C GLY A 112 -14.18 1.34 2.89
N LEU A 113 -14.20 2.40 2.09
CA LEU A 113 -14.43 3.76 2.57
C LEU A 113 -15.93 3.95 2.85
N MET A 114 -16.28 4.38 4.05
CA MET A 114 -17.66 4.51 4.51
C MET A 114 -17.99 5.97 4.81
N ARG A 115 -19.19 6.44 4.46
CA ARG A 115 -19.63 7.82 4.82
C ARG A 115 -19.76 7.98 6.33
N ASP A 116 -20.23 6.93 7.01
CA ASP A 116 -20.22 6.78 8.46
C ASP A 116 -19.30 5.61 8.81
N HIS A 117 -18.22 5.89 9.54
CA HIS A 117 -17.22 4.88 9.88
C HIS A 117 -17.76 3.76 10.80
N THR A 118 -18.95 3.93 11.38
CA THR A 118 -19.62 2.96 12.25
C THR A 118 -20.68 2.11 11.52
N ASP A 119 -21.05 2.48 10.29
CA ASP A 119 -22.11 1.80 9.53
C ASP A 119 -21.59 1.27 8.17
N ALA A 120 -21.41 -0.05 8.12
CA ALA A 120 -20.96 -0.77 6.93
C ALA A 120 -21.92 -0.68 5.73
N SER A 121 -23.19 -0.32 5.93
CA SER A 121 -24.12 -0.08 4.83
C SER A 121 -23.78 1.20 4.04
N THR A 122 -22.94 2.08 4.61
CA THR A 122 -22.57 3.37 4.01
C THR A 122 -21.30 3.33 3.17
N VAL A 123 -20.82 2.12 2.80
CA VAL A 123 -19.68 1.96 1.89
C VAL A 123 -19.93 2.73 0.59
N ILE A 124 -18.93 3.51 0.21
CA ILE A 124 -18.88 4.21 -1.06
C ILE A 124 -18.40 3.18 -2.10
N GLY A 125 -19.28 2.79 -3.02
CA GLY A 125 -18.95 1.74 -4.00
C GLY A 125 -17.93 2.16 -5.04
N GLU A 126 -18.04 3.39 -5.57
CA GLU A 126 -17.13 3.91 -6.58
C GLU A 126 -16.80 5.38 -6.33
N VAL A 127 -15.55 5.77 -6.62
CA VAL A 127 -15.02 7.13 -6.54
C VAL A 127 -14.21 7.40 -7.80
N GLN A 128 -14.58 8.44 -8.55
CA GLN A 128 -13.79 8.89 -9.69
C GLN A 128 -12.57 9.68 -9.21
N GLY A 129 -11.46 9.66 -9.95
CA GLY A 129 -10.20 10.29 -9.54
C GLY A 129 -10.36 11.77 -9.22
N ASN A 130 -11.16 12.48 -10.03
CA ASN A 130 -11.53 13.88 -9.83
C ASN A 130 -12.48 14.15 -8.64
N GLN A 131 -12.97 13.11 -7.96
CA GLN A 131 -13.84 13.19 -6.79
C GLN A 131 -13.16 12.78 -5.50
N ILE A 132 -11.89 12.35 -5.54
CA ILE A 132 -11.17 11.86 -4.36
C ILE A 132 -11.14 12.91 -3.23
N GLU A 133 -10.91 14.18 -3.58
CA GLU A 133 -10.90 15.26 -2.59
C GLU A 133 -12.23 15.37 -1.82
N ARG A 134 -13.36 15.08 -2.48
CA ARG A 134 -14.70 15.16 -1.87
C ARG A 134 -14.97 14.05 -0.88
N VAL A 135 -14.32 12.89 -1.04
CA VAL A 135 -14.49 11.75 -0.14
C VAL A 135 -13.42 11.70 0.96
N MET A 136 -12.43 12.59 0.90
CA MET A 136 -11.34 12.66 1.88
C MET A 136 -11.85 12.98 3.28
N ASP A 137 -12.95 13.72 3.41
CA ASP A 137 -13.58 14.04 4.70
C ASP A 137 -14.13 12.80 5.42
N TYR A 138 -14.52 11.77 4.67
CA TYR A 138 -14.94 10.47 5.21
C TYR A 138 -13.74 9.61 5.64
N ALA A 139 -12.53 9.94 5.18
CA ALA A 139 -11.33 9.16 5.42
C ALA A 139 -10.61 9.62 6.70
N GLN A 140 -10.81 8.90 7.80
CA GLN A 140 -10.17 9.19 9.08
C GLN A 140 -8.97 8.28 9.38
N GLY A 141 -7.96 8.82 10.08
CA GLY A 141 -6.82 8.05 10.58
C GLY A 141 -6.09 7.23 9.51
N ARG A 142 -6.07 5.90 9.67
CA ARG A 142 -5.43 4.97 8.71
C ARG A 142 -6.14 4.94 7.36
N MET A 143 -7.46 5.18 7.31
CA MET A 143 -8.19 5.22 6.04
C MET A 143 -7.72 6.38 5.16
N LYS A 144 -7.39 7.53 5.77
CA LYS A 144 -6.83 8.68 5.03
C LYS A 144 -5.57 8.30 4.25
N ARG A 145 -4.68 7.50 4.85
CA ARG A 145 -3.45 7.02 4.18
C ARG A 145 -3.74 6.10 3.00
N LYS A 146 -4.76 5.24 3.11
CA LYS A 146 -5.21 4.37 2.00
C LYS A 146 -5.77 5.17 0.83
N VAL A 147 -6.62 6.16 1.12
CA VAL A 147 -7.20 7.02 0.08
C VAL A 147 -6.10 7.87 -0.59
N LEU A 148 -5.13 8.37 0.17
CA LEU A 148 -3.96 9.05 -0.39
C LEU A 148 -3.11 8.12 -1.27
N GLY A 149 -2.84 6.89 -0.83
CA GLY A 149 -2.15 5.89 -1.65
C GLY A 149 -2.92 5.55 -2.95
N ALA A 150 -4.25 5.45 -2.88
CA ALA A 150 -5.09 5.27 -4.06
C ALA A 150 -4.98 6.46 -5.04
N GLN A 151 -4.99 7.69 -4.53
CA GLN A 151 -4.79 8.89 -5.35
C GLN A 151 -3.40 8.91 -6.02
N GLU A 152 -2.35 8.58 -5.26
CA GLU A 152 -0.97 8.49 -5.77
C GLU A 152 -0.86 7.44 -6.87
N ALA A 153 -1.45 6.26 -6.69
CA ALA A 153 -1.46 5.19 -7.69
C ALA A 153 -2.19 5.59 -8.97
N LEU A 154 -3.39 6.17 -8.88
CA LEU A 154 -4.14 6.64 -10.05
C LEU A 154 -3.38 7.73 -10.81
N THR A 155 -2.80 8.68 -10.09
CA THR A 155 -1.96 9.74 -10.69
C THR A 155 -0.72 9.16 -11.38
N GLY A 156 -0.19 8.05 -10.85
CA GLY A 156 0.90 7.28 -11.44
C GLY A 156 0.51 6.38 -12.62
N GLY A 157 -0.75 6.40 -13.05
CA GLY A 157 -1.22 5.68 -14.24
C GLY A 157 -1.87 4.32 -13.97
N VAL A 158 -2.08 3.94 -12.71
CA VAL A 158 -2.90 2.76 -12.38
C VAL A 158 -4.36 3.05 -12.76
N GLU A 159 -5.01 2.13 -13.48
CA GLU A 159 -6.37 2.36 -13.99
C GLU A 159 -7.44 2.26 -12.88
N ARG A 160 -7.25 1.31 -11.95
CA ARG A 160 -8.21 1.00 -10.90
C ARG A 160 -7.52 0.68 -9.58
N VAL A 161 -7.95 1.33 -8.51
CA VAL A 161 -7.53 0.99 -7.13
C VAL A 161 -8.74 0.54 -6.33
N ILE A 162 -8.63 -0.54 -5.56
CA ILE A 162 -9.74 -1.08 -4.77
C ILE A 162 -9.33 -1.17 -3.30
N ILE A 163 -10.08 -0.52 -2.41
CA ILE A 163 -9.98 -0.75 -0.97
C ILE A 163 -11.07 -1.76 -0.59
N GLY A 164 -10.67 -2.98 -0.22
CA GLY A 164 -11.58 -4.10 0.07
C GLY A 164 -11.37 -4.74 1.46
N ASP A 165 -12.30 -5.61 1.85
CA ASP A 165 -12.28 -6.29 3.16
C ASP A 165 -11.38 -7.53 3.17
N GLY A 166 -10.24 -7.44 3.86
CA GLY A 166 -9.31 -8.56 4.05
C GLY A 166 -9.79 -9.64 5.01
N ARG A 167 -10.89 -9.44 5.73
CA ARG A 167 -11.43 -10.41 6.70
C ARG A 167 -12.39 -11.42 6.07
N THR A 168 -12.85 -11.15 4.85
CA THR A 168 -13.79 -12.02 4.13
C THR A 168 -13.08 -13.22 3.52
N SER A 169 -13.84 -14.26 3.15
CA SER A 169 -13.31 -15.35 2.33
C SER A 169 -13.03 -14.85 0.92
N ASN A 170 -11.93 -15.30 0.32
CA ASN A 170 -11.50 -14.87 -1.03
C ASN A 170 -11.39 -13.33 -1.19
N PRO A 171 -10.70 -12.62 -0.29
CA PRO A 171 -10.78 -11.16 -0.20
C PRO A 171 -10.26 -10.45 -1.47
N VAL A 172 -9.22 -11.01 -2.11
CA VAL A 172 -8.68 -10.47 -3.37
C VAL A 172 -9.69 -10.62 -4.52
N THR A 173 -10.27 -11.81 -4.69
CA THR A 173 -11.27 -12.07 -5.73
C THR A 173 -12.50 -11.19 -5.55
N ASN A 174 -13.00 -11.05 -4.32
CA ASN A 174 -14.15 -10.20 -4.04
C ASN A 174 -13.86 -8.73 -4.39
N ALA A 175 -12.67 -8.24 -4.01
CA ALA A 175 -12.24 -6.88 -4.34
C ALA A 175 -12.17 -6.66 -5.86
N LEU A 176 -11.55 -7.57 -6.61
CA LEU A 176 -11.46 -7.49 -8.08
C LEU A 176 -12.84 -7.49 -8.76
N ASN A 177 -13.82 -8.17 -8.14
CA ASN A 177 -15.22 -8.18 -8.56
C ASN A 177 -16.02 -6.94 -8.10
N GLY A 178 -15.37 -5.95 -7.47
CA GLY A 178 -15.98 -4.68 -7.08
C GLY A 178 -16.52 -4.61 -5.64
N SER A 179 -16.21 -5.59 -4.78
CA SER A 179 -16.56 -5.49 -3.36
C SER A 179 -15.64 -4.51 -2.63
N GLY A 180 -16.21 -3.44 -2.10
CA GLY A 180 -15.51 -2.39 -1.35
C GLY A 180 -15.65 -1.02 -2.01
N THR A 181 -14.59 -0.23 -1.98
CA THR A 181 -14.54 1.08 -2.66
C THR A 181 -13.58 1.01 -3.84
N VAL A 182 -14.13 1.21 -5.04
CA VAL A 182 -13.37 1.24 -6.30
C VAL A 182 -13.04 2.68 -6.67
N PHE A 183 -11.77 2.99 -6.82
CA PHE A 183 -11.27 4.25 -7.33
C PHE A 183 -10.85 4.08 -8.78
N ARG A 184 -11.25 4.99 -9.66
CA ARG A 184 -10.92 4.97 -11.10
C ARG A 184 -10.25 6.28 -11.52
N ALA A 185 -9.31 6.19 -12.45
CA ALA A 185 -8.63 7.36 -13.02
C ALA A 185 -9.62 8.34 -13.68
#